data_AF-A0A538EFX4-F1
#
_entry.id   AF-A0A538EFX4-F1
#
_cell.length_a   1.000
_cell.length_b   1.000
_cell.length_c   1.000
_cell.angle_alpha   90.00
_cell.angle_beta   90.00
_cell.angle_gamma   90.00
#
_symmetry.space_group_name_H-M   'P 1'
#
loop_
_entity.id
_entity.type
_entity.pdbx_description
1 polymer ?
#
loop_
_entity_poly.entity_id
_entity_poly.type
_entity_poly.pdbx_seq_one_letter_code
_entity_poly.pdbx_strand_id
1 'polypeptide(L)' 'MRVLGISGSLRRDSHNTRLLRAAASELPPGTRFDLYGELGQLPPFNQDQEADPPASVVRLREAIAGADAVLFATPE' A
#
# COMPACT_ATOMS: atom_id res chain seq x y z
N MET A 1 -8.83 10.87 -9.85
CA MET A 1 -7.62 10.04 -9.81
C MET A 1 -7.48 9.45 -8.43
N ARG A 2 -7.11 8.18 -8.31
CA ARG A 2 -6.91 7.46 -7.06
C ARG A 2 -5.48 6.95 -6.96
N VAL A 3 -4.78 7.36 -5.92
CA VAL A 3 -3.39 6.97 -5.63
C VAL A 3 -3.38 6.08 -4.39
N LEU A 4 -2.72 4.92 -4.48
CA LEU A 4 -2.49 4.03 -3.34
C LEU A 4 -1.08 4.25 -2.80
N GLY A 5 -0.95 4.65 -1.54
CA GLY A 5 0.32 4.74 -0.83
C GLY A 5 0.65 3.44 -0.09
N ILE A 6 1.86 2.91 -0.25
CA ILE A 6 2.33 1.72 0.47
C ILE A 6 3.64 2.04 1.19
N SER A 7 3.63 1.94 2.52
CA SER A 7 4.82 2.14 3.36
C SER A 7 5.57 0.82 3.52
N GLY A 8 6.84 0.78 3.14
CA GLY A 8 7.74 -0.36 3.35
C GLY A 8 8.17 -0.57 4.81
N SER A 9 7.54 0.11 5.77
CA SER A 9 7.84 -0.06 7.20
C SER A 9 6.57 -0.19 8.03
N LEU A 10 6.53 -1.24 8.86
CA LEU A 10 5.42 -1.55 9.77
C LEU A 10 5.52 -0.84 11.13
N ARG A 11 6.62 -0.12 11.39
CA ARG A 11 6.82 0.60 12.65
C ARG A 11 5.79 1.73 12.77
N ARG A 12 5.22 1.88 13.98
CA ARG A 12 4.24 2.93 14.30
C ARG A 12 4.72 4.33 13.90
N ASP A 13 5.99 4.64 14.18
CA ASP A 13 6.58 5.97 13.95
C ASP A 13 7.45 6.05 12.67
N SER A 14 7.16 5.20 11.69
CA SER A 14 7.86 5.16 10.40
C SER A 14 7.94 6.54 9.73
N HIS A 15 9.16 6.95 9.37
CA HIS A 15 9.39 8.14 8.56
C HIS A 15 8.77 8.00 7.16
N ASN A 16 8.79 6.79 6.58
CA ASN A 16 8.15 6.51 5.29
C ASN A 16 6.63 6.68 5.33
N THR A 17 5.99 6.27 6.42
CA THR A 17 4.55 6.49 6.60
C THR A 17 4.24 7.98 6.75
N ARG A 18 5.08 8.73 7.46
CA ARG A 18 4.96 10.20 7.56
C ARG A 18 5.16 10.88 6.20
N LEU A 19 6.13 10.44 5.41
CA LEU A 19 6.38 10.94 4.06
C LEU A 19 5.17 10.73 3.15
N LEU A 20 4.55 9.55 3.15
CA LEU A 20 3.35 9.29 2.35
C LEU A 20 2.18 10.19 2.75
N ARG A 21 2.02 10.49 4.05
CA ARG A 21 0.99 11.42 4.53
C ARG A 21 1.25 12.85 4.07
N ALA A 22 2.52 13.28 4.05
CA ALA A 22 2.89 14.58 3.50
C ALA A 22 2.67 14.63 1.99
N ALA A 23 3.06 13.58 1.24
CA ALA A 23 2.78 13.52 -0.19
C ALA A 23 1.27 13.61 -0.49
N ALA A 24 0.43 12.99 0.34
CA ALA A 24 -1.02 13.07 0.20
C ALA A 24 -1.59 14.49 0.33
N SER A 25 -0.98 15.38 1.13
CA SER A 25 -1.43 16.76 1.28
C SER A 25 -1.06 17.66 0.10
N GLU A 26 -0.05 17.29 -0.68
CA GLU A 26 0.41 18.06 -1.84
C GLU A 26 -0.29 17.67 -3.15
N LEU A 27 -1.22 16.71 -3.11
CA LEU A 27 -1.88 16.23 -4.32
C LEU A 27 -2.86 17.26 -4.88
N PRO A 28 -3.02 17.33 -6.22
CA PRO A 28 -3.99 18.21 -6.84
C PRO A 28 -5.42 17.95 -6.34
N PRO A 29 -6.28 18.98 -6.27
CA PRO A 29 -7.69 18.82 -5.94
C PRO A 29 -8.37 17.74 -6.79
N GLY A 30 -9.24 16.94 -6.17
CA GLY A 30 -9.92 15.82 -6.83
C GLY A 30 -9.09 14.53 -6.92
N THR A 31 -7.87 14.52 -6.38
CA THR A 31 -7.10 13.29 -6.17
C THR A 31 -7.46 12.66 -4.83
N ARG A 32 -7.79 11.38 -4.84
CA ARG A 32 -7.96 10.58 -3.62
C ARG A 32 -6.67 9.84 -3.33
N PHE A 33 -6.17 9.96 -2.11
CA PHE A 33 -5.02 9.18 -1.64
C PHE A 33 -5.46 8.18 -0.57
N ASP A 34 -5.21 6.89 -0.81
CA ASP A 34 -5.49 5.82 0.14
C ASP A 34 -4.16 5.25 0.65
N LEU A 35 -3.92 5.27 1.96
CA LEU A 35 -2.75 4.63 2.56
C LEU A 35 -3.07 3.17 2.89
N TYR A 36 -2.35 2.22 2.29
CA TYR A 36 -2.50 0.79 2.57
C TYR A 36 -1.89 0.44 3.94
N GLY A 37 -2.74 0.02 4.88
CA GLY A 37 -2.35 -0.26 6.26
C GLY A 37 -2.12 -1.73 6.59
N GLU A 38 -2.33 -2.64 5.64
CA GLU A 38 -2.37 -4.09 5.91
C GLU A 38 -1.13 -4.86 5.42
N LEU A 39 -0.04 -4.16 5.07
CA LEU A 39 1.18 -4.80 4.55
C LEU A 39 1.73 -5.86 5.51
N GLY A 40 1.61 -5.64 6.82
CA GLY A 40 2.05 -6.60 7.85
C GLY A 40 1.20 -7.87 7.97
N GLN A 41 0.09 -7.96 7.23
CA GLN A 41 -0.78 -9.14 7.18
C GLN A 41 -0.46 -10.05 5.98
N LEU A 42 0.49 -9.65 5.12
CA LEU A 42 0.90 -10.49 4.01
C LEU A 42 1.75 -11.66 4.52
N PRO A 43 1.43 -12.90 4.14
CA PRO A 43 2.30 -14.02 4.44
C PRO A 43 3.58 -13.95 3.59
N PRO A 44 4.65 -14.64 4.02
CA PRO A 44 5.75 -14.97 3.11
C PRO A 44 5.21 -15.62 1.83
N PHE A 45 5.86 -15.34 0.70
CA PHE A 45 5.47 -15.94 -0.57
C PHE A 45 5.52 -17.48 -0.49
N ASN A 46 4.46 -18.12 -0.96
CA ASN A 46 4.37 -19.56 -1.12
C ASN A 46 3.66 -19.87 -2.45
N GLN A 47 4.36 -20.51 -3.38
CA GLN A 47 3.85 -20.83 -4.70
C GLN A 47 2.69 -21.84 -4.67
N ASP A 48 2.63 -22.69 -3.64
CA ASP A 48 1.53 -23.66 -3.47
C ASP A 48 0.18 -22.97 -3.23
N GLN A 49 0.19 -21.71 -2.80
CA GLN A 49 -1.01 -20.92 -2.52
C GLN A 49 -1.44 -20.05 -3.70
N GLU A 50 -0.82 -20.17 -4.87
CA GLU A 50 -1.13 -19.30 -6.02
C GLU A 50 -2.54 -19.56 -6.59
N ALA A 51 -3.02 -20.81 -6.52
CA ALA A 51 -4.36 -21.19 -6.97
C ALA A 51 -5.48 -20.75 -6.01
N ASP A 52 -5.17 -20.60 -4.72
CA ASP A 52 -6.09 -20.13 -3.67
C ASP A 52 -5.35 -19.14 -2.74
N PRO A 53 -5.16 -17.89 -3.18
CA PRO A 53 -4.33 -16.93 -2.47
C PRO A 53 -4.97 -16.47 -1.16
N PRO A 54 -4.19 -16.25 -0.09
CA PRO A 54 -4.69 -15.74 1.18
C PRO A 54 -5.46 -14.41 1.02
N ALA A 55 -6.49 -14.20 1.85
CA ALA A 55 -7.36 -13.03 1.75
C ALA A 55 -6.59 -11.68 1.79
N SER A 56 -5.49 -11.59 2.56
CA SER A 56 -4.65 -10.38 2.60
C SER A 56 -3.93 -10.10 1.27
N VAL A 57 -3.55 -11.15 0.53
CA VAL A 57 -2.98 -11.05 -0.82
C VAL A 57 -4.05 -10.59 -1.81
N VAL A 58 -5.27 -11.14 -1.71
CA VAL A 58 -6.41 -10.71 -2.54
C VAL A 58 -6.72 -9.23 -2.32
N ARG A 59 -6.85 -8.79 -1.05
CA ARG A 59 -7.11 -7.38 -0.73
C ARG A 59 -6.02 -6.44 -1.25
N LEU A 60 -4.74 -6.83 -1.17
CA LEU A 60 -3.65 -6.04 -1.76
C LEU A 60 -3.80 -5.93 -3.28
N ARG A 61 -4.07 -7.05 -3.96
CA ARG A 61 -4.25 -7.07 -5.42
C ARG A 61 -5.42 -6.19 -5.84
N GLU A 62 -6.55 -6.26 -5.15
CA GLU A 62 -7.72 -5.42 -5.38
C GLU A 62 -7.43 -3.94 -5.13
N ALA A 63 -6.70 -3.61 -4.06
CA ALA A 63 -6.31 -2.24 -3.77
C ALA A 63 -5.41 -1.65 -4.86
N ILE A 64 -4.44 -2.43 -5.35
CA ILE A 64 -3.56 -2.03 -6.46
C ILE A 64 -4.36 -1.89 -7.75
N ALA A 65 -5.17 -2.89 -8.11
CA ALA A 65 -5.97 -2.89 -9.34
C ALA A 65 -7.00 -1.76 -9.38
N GLY A 66 -7.51 -1.35 -8.22
CA GLY A 66 -8.46 -0.25 -8.09
C GLY A 66 -7.82 1.13 -8.00
N ALA A 67 -6.50 1.27 -8.15
CA ALA A 67 -5.79 2.55 -8.11
C ALA A 67 -5.26 2.93 -9.51
N ASP A 68 -5.26 4.23 -9.81
CA ASP A 68 -4.67 4.76 -11.05
C ASP A 68 -3.14 4.84 -10.95
N ALA A 69 -2.61 4.96 -9.73
CA ALA A 69 -1.18 4.98 -9.45
C ALA A 69 -0.88 4.40 -8.06
N VAL A 70 0.33 3.86 -7.90
CA VAL A 70 0.85 3.36 -6.62
C VAL A 70 2.11 4.11 -6.25
N LEU A 71 2.18 4.64 -5.03
CA LEU A 71 3.34 5.31 -4.47
C LEU A 71 3.94 4.47 -3.33
N PHE A 72 5.16 3.99 -3.53
CA PHE A 72 5.92 3.31 -2.50
C PHE A 72 6.85 4.28 -1.78
N ALA A 73 6.89 4.20 -0.45
CA ALA A 73 7.93 4.81 0.37
C ALA A 73 8.57 3.72 1.22
N THR A 74 9.83 3.39 0.94
CA THR A 74 10.54 2.25 1.54
C THR A 74 11.80 2.73 2.26
N PRO A 75 12.16 2.14 3.42
CA PRO A 75 13.51 2.29 3.96
C PRO A 75 14.56 1.66 3.03
N GLU A 76 15.84 1.97 3.30
CA GLU A 76 17.02 1.30 2.74
C GLU A 76 17.42 0.09 3.60
#